data_AF-A0A2W7A4X6-F1
#
_entry.id   AF-A0A2W7A4X6-F1
#
_cell.length_a   1.000
_cell.length_b   1.000
_cell.length_c   1.000
_cell.angle_alpha   90.00
_cell.angle_beta   90.00
_cell.angle_gamma   90.00
#
_symmetry.space_group_name_H-M   'P 1'
#
loop_
_entity.id
_entity.type
_entity.pdbx_description
1 polymer ?
#
loop_
_entity_poly.entity_id
_entity_poly.type
_entity_poly.pdbx_seq_one_letter_code
_entity_poly.pdbx_strand_id
1 'polypeptide(L)'
;MQKLDIPEPSKLFSLKPEGLGTPYCESLASYAMRLAEAHCLDICVLIYRFVHPLIGSEWKNTRSQRSVYKIDTVVRNNVTPAHVHIGKWLDMSKETEATVSALAELTKRKDLHLLTTLPLKGYVKKDSVLRLQRAWCPACYQEQRSLGQPVHDLLIWSFRDVCMCRRHERRLRLSCYWCNSRQPVLRFWSQPGQCGRCGIEFDTENTRPYGPTFDEAWKADAIGDLLTRWNKLEPGKQNRPPTLERVLTSSYSTGDIIESLLPQQ
;
A
#
# COMPACT_ATOMS: atom_id res chain seq x y z
N MET A 1 8.44 43.07 -20.88
CA MET A 1 7.70 41.79 -20.94
C MET A 1 7.78 41.16 -19.56
N GLN A 2 6.65 41.00 -18.88
CA GLN A 2 6.58 40.35 -17.57
C GLN A 2 6.75 38.85 -17.79
N LYS A 3 7.75 38.24 -17.17
CA LYS A 3 8.00 36.79 -17.25
C LYS A 3 6.82 36.11 -16.55
N LEU A 4 5.97 35.41 -17.29
CA LEU A 4 4.94 34.55 -16.71
C LEU A 4 5.65 33.50 -15.86
N ASP A 5 5.30 33.45 -14.59
CA ASP A 5 5.85 32.48 -13.64
C ASP A 5 5.14 31.13 -13.88
N ILE A 6 5.64 30.38 -14.86
CA ILE A 6 5.09 29.08 -15.23
C ILE A 6 5.67 28.04 -14.25
N PRO A 7 4.83 27.34 -13.46
CA PRO A 7 5.32 26.32 -12.55
C PRO A 7 6.12 25.25 -13.30
N GLU A 8 7.22 24.80 -12.71
CA GLU A 8 7.96 23.70 -13.31
C GLU A 8 7.06 22.45 -13.47
N PRO A 9 7.11 21.78 -14.63
CA PRO A 9 6.31 20.59 -14.87
C PRO A 9 6.68 19.47 -13.89
N SER A 10 5.71 18.64 -13.52
CA SER A 10 5.98 17.45 -12.72
C SER A 10 6.83 16.46 -13.51
N LYS A 11 7.79 15.79 -12.84
CA LYS A 11 8.64 14.77 -13.48
C LYS A 11 7.86 13.49 -13.81
N LEU A 12 6.86 13.17 -12.99
CA LEU A 12 5.93 12.07 -13.19
C LEU A 12 4.51 12.63 -13.27
N PHE A 13 3.62 11.95 -14.02
CA PHE A 13 2.19 12.26 -14.05
C PHE A 13 1.58 12.41 -12.65
N SER A 14 0.78 13.46 -12.50
CA SER A 14 0.04 13.74 -11.27
C SER A 14 -1.26 12.92 -11.25
N LEU A 15 -1.13 11.59 -11.19
CA LEU A 15 -2.29 10.72 -11.14
C LEU A 15 -3.14 11.02 -9.90
N LYS A 16 -4.47 11.02 -10.08
CA LYS A 16 -5.41 11.08 -8.97
C LYS A 16 -5.46 9.69 -8.30
N PRO A 17 -5.21 9.58 -6.98
CA PRO A 17 -5.44 8.33 -6.25
C PRO A 17 -6.92 7.99 -6.21
N GLU A 18 -7.25 6.70 -6.24
CA GLU A 18 -8.64 6.26 -6.19
C GLU A 18 -9.17 6.16 -4.77
N GLY A 19 -10.47 6.44 -4.62
CA GLY A 19 -11.21 6.16 -3.39
C GLY A 19 -10.70 6.90 -2.14
N LEU A 20 -9.91 7.98 -2.31
CA LEU A 20 -9.36 8.75 -1.21
C LEU A 20 -10.47 9.25 -0.27
N GLY A 21 -10.34 8.99 1.04
CA GLY A 21 -11.38 9.31 2.03
C GLY A 21 -12.56 8.32 2.06
N THR A 22 -12.41 7.14 1.43
CA THR A 22 -13.41 6.06 1.46
C THR A 22 -12.76 4.75 1.94
N PRO A 23 -13.54 3.72 2.31
CA PRO A 23 -13.01 2.38 2.61
C PRO A 23 -12.31 1.72 1.40
N TYR A 24 -12.55 2.24 0.20
CA TYR A 24 -11.99 1.77 -1.07
C TYR A 24 -10.79 2.62 -1.52
N CYS A 25 -10.13 3.30 -0.58
CA CYS A 25 -8.91 4.07 -0.84
C CYS A 25 -7.81 3.17 -1.42
N GLU A 26 -7.14 3.66 -2.46
CA GLU A 26 -5.98 3.02 -3.07
C GLU A 26 -4.77 2.95 -2.11
N SER A 27 -3.97 1.89 -2.22
CA SER A 27 -2.69 1.77 -1.51
C SER A 27 -1.54 2.45 -2.27
N LEU A 28 -0.49 2.93 -1.58
CA LEU A 28 0.66 3.58 -2.21
C LEU A 28 1.38 2.64 -3.19
N ALA A 29 1.46 1.35 -2.85
CA ALA A 29 2.01 0.33 -3.72
C ALA A 29 1.22 0.25 -5.05
N SER A 30 -0.10 0.20 -4.97
CA SER A 30 -0.97 0.24 -6.17
C SER A 30 -0.81 1.51 -6.98
N TYR A 31 -0.82 2.66 -6.30
CA TYR A 31 -0.62 3.95 -6.95
C TYR A 31 0.70 3.99 -7.73
N ALA A 32 1.78 3.46 -7.13
CA ALA A 32 3.08 3.40 -7.80
C ALA A 32 3.07 2.44 -9.00
N MET A 33 2.40 1.29 -8.90
CA MET A 33 2.24 0.37 -10.05
C MET A 33 1.47 1.03 -11.20
N ARG A 34 0.36 1.69 -10.91
CA ARG A 34 -0.42 2.44 -11.91
C ARG A 34 0.36 3.61 -12.50
N LEU A 35 1.15 4.30 -11.68
CA LEU A 35 2.01 5.37 -12.15
C LEU A 35 3.05 4.82 -13.12
N ALA A 36 3.68 3.69 -12.81
CA ALA A 36 4.62 3.04 -13.71
C ALA A 36 3.94 2.64 -15.02
N GLU A 37 2.76 2.02 -14.95
CA GLU A 37 1.94 1.65 -16.11
C GLU A 37 1.60 2.86 -16.99
N ALA A 38 1.17 3.98 -16.39
CA ALA A 38 0.86 5.21 -17.12
C ALA A 38 2.09 5.77 -17.88
N HIS A 39 3.30 5.57 -17.34
CA HIS A 39 4.56 5.93 -18.00
C HIS A 39 5.11 4.84 -18.93
N CYS A 40 4.39 3.73 -19.15
CA CYS A 40 4.89 2.56 -19.87
C CYS A 40 6.20 2.01 -19.30
N LEU A 41 6.35 2.04 -17.97
CA LEU A 41 7.52 1.55 -17.24
C LEU A 41 7.15 0.34 -16.39
N ASP A 42 8.12 -0.56 -16.21
CA ASP A 42 8.09 -1.49 -15.08
C ASP A 42 8.19 -0.70 -13.77
N ILE A 43 7.47 -1.15 -12.75
CA ILE A 43 7.51 -0.54 -11.41
C ILE A 43 8.94 -0.45 -10.86
N CYS A 44 9.78 -1.45 -11.11
CA CYS A 44 11.18 -1.37 -10.71
C CYS A 44 11.95 -0.25 -11.41
N VAL A 45 11.70 0.00 -12.70
CA VAL A 45 12.33 1.12 -13.41
C VAL A 45 11.89 2.45 -12.82
N LEU A 46 10.60 2.62 -12.54
CA LEU A 46 10.09 3.81 -11.85
C LEU A 46 10.80 4.03 -10.51
N ILE A 47 10.90 2.97 -9.70
CA ILE A 47 11.55 3.03 -8.39
C ILE A 47 13.02 3.40 -8.52
N TYR A 48 13.79 2.66 -9.32
CA TYR A 48 15.25 2.83 -9.39
C TYR A 48 15.66 4.16 -10.03
N ARG A 49 14.93 4.60 -11.06
CA ARG A 49 15.32 5.77 -11.85
C ARG A 49 14.82 7.08 -11.26
N PHE A 50 13.69 7.07 -10.55
CA PHE A 50 13.06 8.31 -10.08
C PHE A 50 12.97 8.38 -8.56
N VAL A 51 12.52 7.32 -7.89
CA VAL A 51 12.26 7.34 -6.44
C VAL A 51 13.56 7.17 -5.64
N HIS A 52 14.35 6.15 -5.94
CA HIS A 52 15.57 5.80 -5.23
C HIS A 52 16.60 6.96 -5.15
N PRO A 53 16.85 7.74 -6.22
CA PRO A 53 17.77 8.87 -6.16
C PRO A 53 17.40 9.94 -5.13
N LEU A 54 16.12 10.07 -4.78
CA LEU A 54 15.63 11.06 -3.80
C LEU A 54 15.62 10.54 -2.35
N ILE A 55 15.61 9.22 -2.15
CA ILE A 55 15.52 8.60 -0.81
C ILE A 55 16.90 8.51 -0.11
N GLY A 56 18.01 8.57 -0.85
CA GLY A 56 19.35 8.71 -0.29
C GLY A 56 19.76 7.59 0.68
N SER A 57 20.17 7.96 1.90
CA SER A 57 20.68 7.05 2.94
C SER A 57 19.61 6.28 3.72
N GLU A 58 18.34 6.63 3.60
CA GLU A 58 17.25 5.98 4.35
C GLU A 58 17.10 4.49 3.97
N TRP A 59 17.50 4.10 2.74
CA TRP A 59 17.62 2.69 2.33
C TRP A 59 19.01 2.08 2.56
N LYS A 60 20.02 2.87 2.96
CA LYS A 60 21.40 2.40 3.14
C LYS A 60 21.65 1.73 4.49
N ASN A 61 20.82 1.97 5.52
CA ASN A 61 21.12 1.59 6.91
C ASN A 61 20.38 0.36 7.46
N THR A 62 19.64 -0.40 6.65
CA THR A 62 18.88 -1.55 7.15
C THR A 62 19.60 -2.89 7.03
N ARG A 63 19.63 -3.68 8.11
CA ARG A 63 20.06 -5.10 8.17
C ARG A 63 19.38 -6.03 7.14
N SER A 64 18.37 -5.55 6.41
CA SER A 64 17.70 -6.24 5.30
C SER A 64 18.51 -6.28 4.00
N GLN A 65 19.66 -5.60 3.90
CA GLN A 65 20.46 -5.61 2.67
C GLN A 65 20.98 -6.98 2.25
N ARG A 66 21.06 -7.98 3.15
CA ARG A 66 21.51 -9.33 2.77
C ARG A 66 20.55 -10.12 1.87
N SER A 67 19.28 -9.71 1.75
CA SER A 67 18.31 -10.40 0.88
C SER A 67 17.53 -9.49 -0.07
N VAL A 68 17.78 -8.18 -0.09
CA VAL A 68 16.95 -7.21 -0.82
C VAL A 68 17.68 -6.52 -1.96
N TYR A 69 19.02 -6.44 -1.93
CA TYR A 69 19.79 -5.73 -2.95
C TYR A 69 21.16 -6.40 -3.17
N LYS A 70 21.26 -7.33 -4.14
CA LYS A 70 22.54 -7.50 -4.84
C LYS A 70 22.49 -6.60 -6.06
N ILE A 71 22.88 -5.35 -5.86
CA ILE A 71 23.39 -4.53 -6.96
C ILE A 71 24.84 -5.00 -7.11
N ASP A 72 25.07 -5.98 -7.98
CA ASP A 72 26.43 -6.11 -8.50
C ASP A 72 26.62 -4.93 -9.45
N THR A 73 27.33 -3.92 -8.94
CA THR A 73 28.03 -2.95 -9.76
C THR A 73 28.72 -3.72 -10.89
N VAL A 74 28.39 -3.39 -12.15
CA VAL A 74 29.07 -3.86 -13.36
C VAL A 74 28.72 -5.29 -13.82
N VAL A 75 27.50 -5.48 -14.32
CA VAL A 75 27.34 -6.17 -15.61
C VAL A 75 26.37 -5.37 -16.47
N ARG A 76 26.93 -4.70 -17.48
CA ARG A 76 26.18 -4.05 -18.56
C ARG A 76 25.14 -5.06 -19.09
N ASN A 77 23.88 -4.65 -19.07
CA ASN A 77 22.73 -5.25 -19.78
C ASN A 77 21.91 -6.38 -19.12
N ASN A 78 22.13 -6.77 -17.86
CA ASN A 78 21.23 -7.74 -17.20
C ASN A 78 20.95 -7.36 -15.74
N VAL A 79 19.74 -6.85 -15.47
CA VAL A 79 19.22 -6.72 -14.11
C VAL A 79 18.85 -8.11 -13.63
N THR A 80 19.68 -8.73 -12.80
CA THR A 80 19.30 -9.99 -12.14
C THR A 80 18.23 -9.69 -11.07
N PRO A 81 17.14 -10.49 -10.99
CA PRO A 81 16.11 -10.25 -10.00
C PRO A 81 16.61 -10.68 -8.61
N ALA A 82 17.41 -9.85 -7.95
CA ALA A 82 17.50 -9.91 -6.50
C ALA A 82 16.08 -9.64 -5.98
N HIS A 83 15.57 -10.49 -5.10
CA HIS A 83 14.23 -10.36 -4.53
C HIS A 83 14.09 -9.00 -3.83
N VAL A 84 13.59 -7.99 -4.54
CA VAL A 84 13.32 -6.69 -3.94
C VAL A 84 12.11 -6.88 -3.04
N HIS A 85 12.35 -7.14 -1.76
CA HIS A 85 11.36 -6.99 -0.71
C HIS A 85 11.12 -5.49 -0.52
N ILE A 86 10.26 -4.95 -1.36
CA ILE A 86 9.71 -3.61 -1.28
C ILE A 86 8.70 -3.58 -0.12
N GLY A 87 9.16 -3.95 1.08
CA GLY A 87 8.33 -4.27 2.24
C GLY A 87 7.96 -3.07 3.11
N LYS A 88 8.42 -1.87 2.77
CA LYS A 88 8.22 -0.63 3.54
C LYS A 88 7.67 0.49 2.66
N TRP A 89 6.51 0.24 2.07
CA TRP A 89 5.79 1.21 1.24
C TRP A 89 4.44 1.60 1.84
N LEU A 90 3.98 0.82 2.82
CA LEU A 90 2.68 1.01 3.44
C LEU A 90 2.79 1.19 4.95
N ASP A 91 3.93 0.85 5.56
CA ASP A 91 4.13 0.83 7.00
C ASP A 91 4.45 2.23 7.56
N MET A 92 4.56 2.35 8.89
CA MET A 92 4.82 3.62 9.56
C MET A 92 6.32 3.95 9.65
N SER A 93 7.13 3.50 8.68
CA SER A 93 8.58 3.63 8.72
C SER A 93 9.10 4.94 8.13
N LYS A 94 10.34 5.30 8.50
CA LYS A 94 11.06 6.39 7.85
C LYS A 94 11.27 6.15 6.36
N GLU A 95 11.43 4.90 5.94
CA GLU A 95 11.52 4.52 4.53
C GLU A 95 10.21 4.77 3.77
N THR A 96 9.05 4.48 4.38
CA THR A 96 7.74 4.83 3.79
C THR A 96 7.58 6.35 3.73
N GLU A 97 7.98 7.10 4.77
CA GLU A 97 7.96 8.57 4.76
C GLU A 97 8.82 9.15 3.63
N ALA A 98 10.05 8.66 3.48
CA ALA A 98 10.95 9.07 2.42
C ALA A 98 10.38 8.73 1.02
N THR A 99 9.75 7.56 0.89
CA THR A 99 9.10 7.13 -0.36
C THR A 99 7.92 8.03 -0.72
N VAL A 100 7.07 8.34 0.25
CA VAL A 100 5.94 9.28 0.07
C VAL A 100 6.45 10.66 -0.32
N SER A 101 7.49 11.16 0.37
CA SER A 101 8.09 12.46 0.07
C SER A 101 8.65 12.52 -1.36
N ALA A 102 9.41 11.50 -1.77
CA ALA A 102 9.95 11.40 -3.11
C ALA A 102 8.85 11.38 -4.19
N LEU A 103 7.81 10.56 -4.01
CA LEU A 103 6.68 10.51 -4.95
C LEU A 103 5.88 11.81 -4.96
N ALA A 104 5.70 12.46 -3.81
CA ALA A 104 5.04 13.74 -3.68
C ALA A 104 5.79 14.83 -4.47
N GLU A 105 7.12 14.87 -4.39
CA GLU A 105 7.96 15.79 -5.15
C GLU A 105 7.86 15.54 -6.67
N LEU A 106 7.93 14.26 -7.08
CA LEU A 106 7.94 13.85 -8.48
C LEU A 106 6.60 14.08 -9.18
N THR A 107 5.49 13.87 -8.47
CA THR A 107 4.11 13.97 -8.98
C THR A 107 3.43 15.29 -8.63
N LYS A 108 4.06 16.11 -7.77
CA LYS A 108 3.51 17.35 -7.17
C LYS A 108 2.23 17.13 -6.35
N ARG A 109 2.00 15.91 -5.85
CA ARG A 109 0.85 15.54 -5.00
C ARG A 109 1.20 15.71 -3.52
N LYS A 110 0.23 16.11 -2.69
CA LYS A 110 0.43 16.34 -1.24
C LYS A 110 -0.24 15.29 -0.35
N ASP A 111 -1.07 14.43 -0.92
CA ASP A 111 -1.95 13.51 -0.22
C ASP A 111 -1.54 12.03 -0.32
N LEU A 112 -0.36 11.74 -0.90
CA LEU A 112 0.13 10.37 -1.05
C LEU A 112 0.40 9.66 0.30
N HIS A 113 0.64 10.42 1.38
CA HIS A 113 0.76 9.86 2.73
C HIS A 113 -0.53 9.14 3.18
N LEU A 114 -1.70 9.55 2.65
CA LEU A 114 -2.99 8.93 2.94
C LEU A 114 -3.19 7.58 2.25
N LEU A 115 -2.30 7.19 1.33
CA LEU A 115 -2.30 5.87 0.69
C LEU A 115 -1.45 4.85 1.47
N THR A 116 -1.05 5.20 2.70
CA THR A 116 -0.21 4.40 3.59
C THR A 116 -0.84 4.32 4.98
N THR A 117 -0.18 3.63 5.90
CA THR A 117 -0.51 3.66 7.33
C THR A 117 0.22 4.69 8.15
N LEU A 118 0.97 5.61 7.53
CA LEU A 118 1.59 6.74 8.23
C LEU A 118 0.62 7.53 9.12
N PRO A 119 -0.67 7.72 8.79
CA PRO A 119 -1.61 8.39 9.68
C PRO A 119 -1.83 7.66 11.03
N LEU A 120 -1.48 6.37 11.13
CA LEU A 120 -1.48 5.62 12.39
C LEU A 120 -0.19 5.75 13.19
N LYS A 121 0.84 6.43 12.66
CA LYS A 121 2.12 6.58 13.33
C LYS A 121 1.92 7.30 14.67
N GLY A 122 2.38 6.65 15.73
CA GLY A 122 2.18 7.13 17.10
C GLY A 122 0.94 6.55 17.79
N TYR A 123 0.10 5.76 17.12
CA TYR A 123 -1.06 5.09 17.71
C TYR A 123 -0.89 3.58 17.89
N VAL A 124 -0.21 2.91 16.95
CA VAL A 124 0.00 1.45 16.95
C VAL A 124 1.46 1.09 16.73
N LYS A 125 1.85 -0.10 17.21
CA LYS A 125 3.16 -0.68 16.93
C LYS A 125 3.25 -1.09 15.46
N LYS A 126 4.45 -0.91 14.92
CA LYS A 126 4.71 -0.91 13.48
C LYS A 126 4.40 -2.23 12.77
N ASP A 127 4.65 -3.36 13.44
CA ASP A 127 4.76 -4.66 12.78
C ASP A 127 3.55 -5.58 12.99
N SER A 128 2.59 -5.20 13.84
CA SER A 128 1.47 -6.07 14.21
C SER A 128 0.22 -5.92 13.34
N VAL A 129 0.03 -4.75 12.74
CA VAL A 129 -1.24 -4.41 12.07
C VAL A 129 -1.28 -4.76 10.58
N LEU A 130 -0.12 -4.88 9.93
CA LEU A 130 -0.02 -5.05 8.48
C LEU A 130 0.30 -6.48 8.05
N ARG A 131 -0.21 -6.84 6.88
CA ARG A 131 0.21 -8.03 6.13
C ARG A 131 1.57 -7.78 5.48
N LEU A 132 2.39 -8.82 5.43
CA LEU A 132 3.67 -8.83 4.70
C LEU A 132 3.52 -9.15 3.20
N GLN A 133 2.30 -9.45 2.75
CA GLN A 133 2.00 -9.87 1.39
C GLN A 133 0.72 -9.18 0.90
N ARG A 134 0.60 -9.05 -0.41
CA ARG A 134 -0.57 -8.48 -1.07
C ARG A 134 -1.79 -9.37 -0.80
N ALA A 135 -2.91 -8.73 -0.51
CA ALA A 135 -4.22 -9.36 -0.43
C ALA A 135 -5.16 -8.69 -1.43
N TRP A 136 -6.09 -9.44 -2.02
CA TRP A 136 -7.00 -8.89 -3.02
C TRP A 136 -8.32 -9.63 -3.11
N CYS A 137 -9.32 -8.98 -3.72
CA CYS A 137 -10.58 -9.59 -4.11
C CYS A 137 -10.66 -9.70 -5.64
N PRO A 138 -10.70 -10.92 -6.22
CA PRO A 138 -10.90 -11.12 -7.67
C PRO A 138 -12.09 -10.35 -8.24
N ALA A 139 -13.24 -10.39 -7.54
CA ALA A 139 -14.45 -9.71 -7.98
C ALA A 139 -14.30 -8.18 -8.01
N CYS A 140 -13.51 -7.58 -7.10
CA CYS A 140 -13.22 -6.15 -7.16
C CYS A 140 -12.43 -5.78 -8.41
N TYR A 141 -11.43 -6.57 -8.80
CA TYR A 141 -10.70 -6.30 -10.04
C TYR A 141 -11.59 -6.50 -11.27
N GLN A 142 -12.40 -7.55 -11.28
CA GLN A 142 -13.34 -7.81 -12.36
C GLN A 142 -14.32 -6.64 -12.54
N GLU A 143 -14.87 -6.13 -11.44
CA GLU A 143 -15.79 -5.00 -11.44
C GLU A 143 -15.10 -3.69 -11.87
N GLN A 144 -13.89 -3.42 -11.39
CA GLN A 144 -13.12 -2.26 -11.84
C GLN A 144 -12.93 -2.30 -13.37
N ARG A 145 -12.53 -3.45 -13.93
CA ARG A 145 -12.36 -3.60 -15.38
C ARG A 145 -13.67 -3.49 -16.15
N SER A 146 -14.73 -4.14 -15.69
CA SER A 146 -16.03 -4.12 -16.39
C SER A 146 -16.65 -2.73 -16.44
N LEU A 147 -16.35 -1.89 -15.44
CA LEU A 147 -16.76 -0.48 -15.39
C LEU A 147 -15.77 0.46 -16.10
N GLY A 148 -14.69 -0.04 -16.71
CA GLY A 148 -13.64 0.78 -17.32
C GLY A 148 -12.89 1.65 -16.32
N GLN A 149 -12.91 1.29 -15.03
CA GLN A 149 -12.20 1.99 -13.98
C GLN A 149 -10.74 1.51 -13.91
N PRO A 150 -9.81 2.38 -13.46
CA PRO A 150 -8.44 1.96 -13.24
C PRO A 150 -8.36 0.82 -12.22
N VAL A 151 -7.64 -0.25 -12.58
CA VAL A 151 -7.43 -1.39 -11.69
C VAL A 151 -6.46 -0.98 -10.58
N HIS A 152 -6.84 -1.20 -9.32
CA HIS A 152 -6.04 -0.80 -8.17
C HIS A 152 -6.30 -1.64 -6.93
N ASP A 153 -5.28 -1.73 -6.07
CA ASP A 153 -5.38 -2.41 -4.78
C ASP A 153 -5.86 -1.45 -3.70
N LEU A 154 -6.74 -1.93 -2.85
CA LEU A 154 -7.26 -1.16 -1.74
C LEU A 154 -6.28 -1.17 -0.56
N LEU A 155 -6.05 -0.02 0.07
CA LEU A 155 -5.25 0.13 1.29
C LEU A 155 -5.78 -0.75 2.42
N ILE A 156 -7.11 -0.91 2.52
CA ILE A 156 -7.76 -1.75 3.53
C ILE A 156 -7.28 -3.21 3.49
N TRP A 157 -6.89 -3.72 2.32
CA TRP A 157 -6.39 -5.09 2.15
C TRP A 157 -5.01 -5.30 2.78
N SER A 158 -4.28 -4.21 3.07
CA SER A 158 -2.98 -4.30 3.74
C SER A 158 -3.09 -4.66 5.22
N PHE A 159 -4.26 -4.51 5.84
CA PHE A 159 -4.48 -4.83 7.26
C PHE A 159 -4.65 -6.34 7.47
N ARG A 160 -3.98 -6.88 8.49
CA ARG A 160 -3.97 -8.32 8.81
C ARG A 160 -5.35 -8.83 9.23
N ASP A 161 -6.14 -7.99 9.88
CA ASP A 161 -7.46 -8.36 10.39
C ASP A 161 -8.56 -8.28 9.33
N VAL A 162 -8.30 -7.63 8.20
CA VAL A 162 -9.23 -7.58 7.07
C VAL A 162 -9.00 -8.83 6.21
N CYS A 163 -9.66 -9.93 6.56
CA CYS A 163 -9.53 -11.22 5.84
C CYS A 163 -10.51 -11.36 4.67
N MET A 164 -11.45 -10.43 4.53
CA MET A 164 -12.53 -10.52 3.56
C MET A 164 -12.86 -9.15 2.94
N CYS A 165 -13.45 -9.17 1.76
CA CYS A 165 -13.93 -8.00 1.05
C CYS A 165 -15.38 -7.73 1.41
N ARG A 166 -15.67 -6.57 2.00
CA ARG A 166 -17.05 -6.17 2.37
C ARG A 166 -17.95 -5.85 1.19
N ARG A 167 -17.38 -5.47 0.05
CA ARG A 167 -18.14 -5.19 -1.18
C ARG A 167 -18.73 -6.44 -1.84
N HIS A 168 -17.98 -7.54 -1.80
CA HIS A 168 -18.34 -8.77 -2.52
C HIS A 168 -18.63 -9.97 -1.60
N GLU A 169 -18.42 -9.79 -0.30
CA GLU A 169 -18.57 -10.84 0.71
C GLU A 169 -17.73 -12.09 0.40
N ARG A 170 -16.47 -11.89 0.04
CA ARG A 170 -15.52 -12.97 -0.30
C ARG A 170 -14.23 -12.85 0.49
N ARG A 171 -13.62 -13.99 0.84
CA ARG A 171 -12.26 -13.98 1.42
C ARG A 171 -11.26 -13.35 0.45
N LEU A 172 -10.35 -12.56 1.01
CA LEU A 172 -9.22 -12.04 0.24
C LEU A 172 -8.27 -13.18 -0.12
N ARG A 173 -7.75 -13.13 -1.34
CA ARG A 173 -6.72 -14.02 -1.85
C ARG A 173 -5.35 -13.48 -1.47
N LEU A 174 -4.41 -14.39 -1.23
CA LEU A 174 -3.02 -14.09 -0.84
C LEU A 174 -2.00 -14.74 -1.79
N SER A 175 -2.46 -15.68 -2.61
CA SER A 175 -1.66 -16.45 -3.56
C SER A 175 -2.37 -16.49 -4.90
N CYS A 176 -1.57 -16.51 -5.97
CA CYS A 176 -2.07 -16.68 -7.33
C CYS A 176 -2.76 -18.04 -7.47
N TYR A 177 -3.96 -18.09 -8.03
CA TYR A 177 -4.71 -19.33 -8.22
C TYR A 177 -4.08 -20.27 -9.25
N TRP A 178 -3.28 -19.74 -10.17
CA TRP A 178 -2.63 -20.51 -11.23
C TRP A 178 -1.27 -21.08 -10.81
N CYS A 179 -0.34 -20.22 -10.38
CA CYS A 179 1.02 -20.64 -10.05
C CYS A 179 1.27 -20.81 -8.54
N ASN A 180 0.25 -20.62 -7.70
CA ASN A 180 0.30 -20.67 -6.23
C ASN A 180 1.33 -19.74 -5.57
N SER A 181 1.93 -18.81 -6.32
CA SER A 181 2.91 -17.86 -5.78
C SER A 181 2.22 -16.89 -4.84
N ARG A 182 2.72 -16.80 -3.61
CA ARG A 182 2.45 -15.65 -2.73
C ARG A 182 2.93 -14.37 -3.41
N GLN A 183 2.17 -13.31 -3.25
CA GLN A 183 2.46 -12.02 -3.88
C GLN A 183 3.01 -11.06 -2.83
N PRO A 184 4.28 -10.64 -2.92
CA PRO A 184 4.76 -9.54 -2.06
C PRO A 184 4.00 -8.25 -2.41
N VAL A 185 4.05 -7.26 -1.51
CA VAL A 185 3.41 -5.95 -1.70
C VAL A 185 3.83 -5.32 -3.03
N LEU A 186 5.13 -5.36 -3.35
CA LEU A 186 5.65 -5.02 -4.66
C LEU A 186 6.74 -6.02 -5.06
N ARG A 187 6.80 -6.34 -6.35
CA ARG A 187 7.79 -7.15 -7.07
C ARG A 187 8.19 -6.42 -8.34
N PHE A 188 9.30 -6.83 -8.96
CA PHE A 188 9.85 -6.20 -10.16
C PHE A 188 8.85 -5.93 -11.29
N TRP A 189 7.99 -6.91 -11.60
CA TRP A 189 6.95 -6.82 -12.63
C TRP A 189 5.54 -6.75 -12.03
N SER A 190 5.40 -6.20 -10.82
CA SER A 190 4.08 -6.07 -10.22
C SER A 190 3.23 -5.07 -11.00
N GLN A 191 2.03 -5.49 -11.37
CA GLN A 191 0.96 -4.66 -11.92
C GLN A 191 -0.33 -4.84 -11.09
N PRO A 192 -1.22 -3.83 -11.09
CA PRO A 192 -2.53 -3.95 -10.45
C PRO A 192 -3.32 -5.10 -11.10
N GLY A 193 -4.04 -5.89 -10.30
CA GLY A 193 -4.87 -7.00 -10.81
C GLY A 193 -4.13 -8.18 -11.44
N GLN A 194 -2.79 -8.27 -11.39
CA GLN A 194 -2.03 -9.37 -12.02
C GLN A 194 -0.99 -10.02 -11.12
N CYS A 195 -0.66 -11.27 -11.43
CA CYS A 195 0.40 -12.01 -10.78
C CYS A 195 1.78 -11.56 -11.25
N GLY A 196 2.59 -11.00 -10.34
CA GLY A 196 3.98 -10.60 -10.64
C GLY A 196 4.94 -11.79 -10.86
N ARG A 197 4.46 -13.03 -10.92
CA ARG A 197 5.25 -14.23 -11.27
C ARG A 197 4.88 -14.81 -12.63
N CYS A 198 3.59 -15.04 -12.88
CA CYS A 198 3.12 -15.72 -14.09
C CYS A 198 2.29 -14.82 -15.02
N GLY A 199 2.09 -13.54 -14.66
CA GLY A 199 1.35 -12.57 -15.49
C GLY A 199 -0.17 -12.76 -15.51
N ILE A 200 -0.70 -13.87 -15.00
CA ILE A 200 -2.14 -14.12 -15.04
C ILE A 200 -2.93 -13.04 -14.28
N GLU A 201 -4.07 -12.66 -14.86
CA GLU A 201 -4.99 -11.71 -14.25
C GLU A 201 -5.76 -12.37 -13.10
N PHE A 202 -6.01 -11.60 -12.04
CA PHE A 202 -6.63 -12.09 -10.82
C PHE A 202 -8.15 -12.04 -10.81
N ASP A 203 -8.75 -11.32 -11.75
CA ASP A 203 -10.20 -11.15 -11.92
C ASP A 203 -10.92 -12.36 -12.54
N THR A 204 -10.18 -13.23 -13.20
CA THR A 204 -10.70 -14.47 -13.79
C THR A 204 -10.94 -15.58 -12.76
N GLU A 205 -10.56 -15.35 -11.50
CA GLU A 205 -10.74 -16.32 -10.43
C GLU A 205 -12.18 -16.33 -9.89
N ASN A 206 -12.92 -17.40 -10.19
CA ASN A 206 -14.24 -17.59 -9.61
C ASN A 206 -14.13 -18.02 -8.14
N THR A 207 -14.47 -17.10 -7.24
CA THR A 207 -14.49 -17.33 -5.79
C THR A 207 -15.91 -17.52 -5.29
N ARG A 208 -16.15 -18.52 -4.43
CA ARG A 208 -17.48 -18.72 -3.84
C ARG A 208 -17.78 -17.60 -2.82
N PRO A 209 -19.05 -17.23 -2.63
CA PRO A 209 -19.46 -16.39 -1.51
C PRO A 209 -18.94 -16.99 -0.20
N TYR A 210 -18.43 -16.14 0.67
CA TYR A 210 -17.94 -16.51 1.98
C TYR A 210 -18.89 -15.91 3.01
N GLY A 211 -19.43 -16.73 3.91
CA GLY A 211 -20.16 -16.21 5.08
C GLY A 211 -19.16 -15.76 6.13
N PRO A 212 -18.87 -14.46 6.29
CA PRO A 212 -17.96 -14.02 7.34
C PRO A 212 -18.54 -14.28 8.71
N THR A 213 -17.68 -14.53 9.69
CA THR A 213 -18.12 -14.42 11.08
C THR A 213 -18.48 -12.96 11.37
N PHE A 214 -19.29 -12.73 12.41
CA PHE A 214 -19.59 -11.39 12.88
C PHE A 214 -18.32 -10.58 13.15
N ASP A 215 -17.32 -11.20 13.78
CA ASP A 215 -16.03 -10.58 14.09
C ASP A 215 -15.24 -10.17 12.83
N GLU A 216 -15.17 -11.04 11.81
CA GLU A 216 -14.49 -10.72 10.55
C GLU A 216 -15.15 -9.56 9.79
N ALA A 217 -16.48 -9.56 9.73
CA ALA A 217 -17.26 -8.48 9.12
C ALA A 217 -17.05 -7.16 9.88
N TRP A 218 -17.18 -7.21 11.19
CA TRP A 218 -17.06 -6.05 12.07
C TRP A 218 -15.67 -5.42 12.00
N LYS A 219 -14.58 -6.22 12.00
CA LYS A 219 -13.20 -5.72 11.86
C LYS A 219 -12.98 -4.98 10.54
N ALA A 220 -13.48 -5.54 9.44
CA ALA A 220 -13.38 -4.90 8.13
C ALA A 220 -14.19 -3.60 8.05
N ASP A 221 -15.39 -3.58 8.63
CA ASP A 221 -16.22 -2.36 8.71
C ASP A 221 -15.53 -1.28 9.57
N ALA A 222 -14.98 -1.65 10.73
CA ALA A 222 -14.33 -0.72 11.64
C ALA A 222 -13.05 -0.10 11.04
N ILE A 223 -12.25 -0.89 10.33
CA ILE A 223 -11.08 -0.38 9.59
C ILE A 223 -11.53 0.47 8.39
N GLY A 224 -12.60 0.06 7.69
CA GLY A 224 -13.19 0.85 6.61
C GLY A 224 -13.64 2.24 7.07
N ASP A 225 -14.37 2.30 8.19
CA ASP A 225 -14.79 3.54 8.84
C ASP A 225 -13.59 4.41 9.23
N LEU A 226 -12.51 3.79 9.71
CA LEU A 226 -11.28 4.50 10.05
C LEU A 226 -10.64 5.16 8.81
N LEU A 227 -10.61 4.47 7.67
CA LEU A 227 -10.11 5.01 6.40
C LEU A 227 -10.94 6.20 5.88
N THR A 228 -12.24 6.30 6.22
CA THR A 228 -13.04 7.49 5.85
C THR A 228 -12.59 8.76 6.59
N ARG A 229 -11.88 8.59 7.71
CA ARG A 229 -11.41 9.67 8.58
C ARG A 229 -9.89 9.84 8.51
N TRP A 230 -9.23 9.17 7.58
CA TRP A 230 -7.78 9.06 7.50
C TRP A 230 -7.07 10.41 7.45
N ASN A 231 -7.64 11.38 6.74
CA ASN A 231 -7.12 12.74 6.62
C ASN A 231 -7.29 13.61 7.88
N LYS A 232 -8.07 13.14 8.87
CA LYS A 232 -8.27 13.82 10.16
C LYS A 232 -7.35 13.29 11.25
N LEU A 233 -6.61 12.21 10.98
CA LEU A 233 -5.63 11.66 11.92
C LEU A 233 -4.36 12.52 11.86
N GLU A 234 -3.93 13.01 13.02
CA GLU A 234 -2.68 13.74 13.15
C GLU A 234 -1.64 12.82 13.82
N PRO A 235 -0.58 12.40 13.09
CA PRO A 235 0.46 11.53 13.65
C PRO A 235 1.02 12.09 14.95
N GLY A 236 1.03 11.28 16.02
CA GLY A 236 1.63 11.63 17.30
C GLY A 236 0.81 12.49 18.27
N LYS A 237 -0.46 12.83 17.96
CA LYS A 237 -1.35 13.47 18.95
C LYS A 237 -1.99 12.44 19.89
N GLN A 238 -1.96 12.70 21.20
CA GLN A 238 -2.44 11.79 22.25
C GLN A 238 -3.96 11.52 22.21
N ASN A 239 -4.77 12.44 21.67
CA ASN A 239 -6.21 12.25 21.59
C ASN A 239 -6.57 11.27 20.46
N ARG A 240 -6.89 10.04 20.86
CA ARG A 240 -7.42 9.00 19.97
C ARG A 240 -8.85 9.38 19.55
N PRO A 241 -9.16 9.42 18.25
CA PRO A 241 -10.56 9.47 17.83
C PRO A 241 -11.30 8.26 18.42
N PRO A 242 -12.55 8.40 18.89
CA PRO A 242 -13.32 7.29 19.46
C PRO A 242 -13.40 6.05 18.55
N THR A 243 -13.42 6.28 17.23
CA THR A 243 -13.39 5.20 16.23
C THR A 243 -12.05 4.47 16.19
N LEU A 244 -10.93 5.17 16.33
CA LEU A 244 -9.62 4.56 16.41
C LEU A 244 -9.48 3.76 17.70
N GLU A 245 -9.86 4.31 18.85
CA GLU A 245 -9.84 3.57 20.12
C GLU A 245 -10.70 2.30 20.08
N ARG A 246 -11.89 2.38 19.47
CA ARG A 246 -12.77 1.22 19.30
C ARG A 246 -12.18 0.16 18.36
N VAL A 247 -11.51 0.55 17.27
CA VAL A 247 -10.78 -0.37 16.37
C VAL A 247 -9.57 -0.98 17.09
N LEU A 248 -8.82 -0.16 17.83
CA LEU A 248 -7.59 -0.58 18.50
C LEU A 248 -7.85 -1.59 19.62
N THR A 249 -8.87 -1.35 20.46
CA THR A 249 -9.18 -2.19 21.62
C THR A 249 -9.85 -3.53 21.28
N SER A 250 -10.39 -3.67 20.09
CA SER A 250 -11.18 -4.82 19.64
C SER A 250 -10.45 -5.69 18.61
N SER A 251 -9.61 -5.08 17.78
CA SER A 251 -8.93 -5.75 16.68
C SER A 251 -7.49 -6.11 17.05
N TYR A 252 -6.88 -5.34 17.95
CA TYR A 252 -5.48 -5.50 18.32
C TYR A 252 -5.32 -5.75 19.81
N SER A 253 -4.29 -6.50 20.19
CA SER A 253 -3.99 -6.74 21.60
C SER A 253 -3.45 -5.46 22.25
N THR A 254 -3.54 -5.35 23.57
CA THR A 254 -2.91 -4.25 24.34
C THR A 254 -1.42 -4.10 23.98
N GLY A 255 -0.74 -5.20 23.67
CA GLY A 255 0.66 -5.23 23.26
C GLY A 255 0.94 -4.60 21.90
N ASP A 256 -0.08 -4.43 21.05
CA ASP A 256 0.01 -3.83 19.72
C ASP A 256 -0.24 -2.31 19.73
N ILE A 257 -0.78 -1.78 20.82
CA ILE A 257 -1.00 -0.34 21.04
C ILE A 257 0.28 0.25 21.66
N ILE A 258 0.59 1.51 21.36
CA ILE A 258 1.70 2.19 22.04
C ILE A 258 1.34 2.37 23.53
N GLU A 259 2.18 1.86 24.42
CA GLU A 259 1.93 1.81 25.87
C GLU A 259 1.62 3.18 26.50
N SER A 260 2.23 4.26 25.98
CA SER A 260 1.95 5.64 26.41
C SER A 260 0.53 6.12 26.09
N LEU A 261 -0.26 5.33 25.36
CA LEU A 261 -1.64 5.62 24.99
C LEU A 261 -2.65 4.69 25.63
N LEU A 262 -2.23 3.73 26.46
CA LEU A 262 -3.16 2.90 27.24
C LEU A 262 -3.80 3.77 28.34
N PRO A 263 -5.08 3.53 28.70
CA PRO A 263 -5.68 4.14 29.87
C PRO A 263 -4.77 3.86 31.08
N GLN A 264 -4.35 4.90 31.80
CA GLN A 264 -3.73 4.71 33.11
C GLN A 264 -4.78 4.06 34.00
N GLN A 265 -4.50 2.84 34.48
CA GLN A 265 -5.35 2.14 35.45
C GLN A 265 -5.37 2.86 36.78
#